data_AF-A0A5C9E233-F1
#
_entry.id   AF-A0A5C9E233-F1
#
_cell.length_a   1.000
_cell.length_b   1.000
_cell.length_c   1.000
_cell.angle_alpha   90.00
_cell.angle_beta   90.00
_cell.angle_gamma   90.00
#
_symmetry.space_group_name_H-M   'P 1'
#
loop_
_entity.id
_entity.type
_entity.pdbx_description
1 polymer ?
#
loop_
_entity_poly.entity_id
_entity_poly.type
_entity_poly.pdbx_seq_one_letter_code
_entity_poly.pdbx_strand_id
1 'polypeptide(L)'
;MVTIQSELLSPDDLVLFGVESLIAIGVFIAIVIAILIHMRYPTLTSKGWRTIIIGMVFILLHSIFDAIDTLQFDELTIEILNLLDGSTFVVGLILFAFGIYNIAEYGAEQWGL
;
A
#
# COMPACT_ATOMS: atom_id res chain seq x y z
N MET A 1 -11.91 8.24 -24.51
CA MET A 1 -12.48 9.42 -23.84
C MET A 1 -13.09 8.88 -22.57
N VAL A 2 -12.50 9.16 -21.40
CA VAL A 2 -13.02 8.65 -20.12
C VAL A 2 -14.32 9.41 -19.85
N THR A 3 -15.45 8.74 -20.03
CA THR A 3 -16.77 9.25 -19.68
C THR A 3 -17.01 8.90 -18.24
N ILE A 4 -16.90 9.88 -17.34
CA ILE A 4 -17.41 9.76 -15.97
C ILE A 4 -18.93 9.59 -16.11
N GLN A 5 -19.45 8.41 -15.78
CA GLN A 5 -20.90 8.24 -15.62
C GLN A 5 -21.28 9.05 -14.38
N SER A 6 -21.88 10.22 -14.58
CA SER A 6 -22.31 11.09 -13.48
C SER A 6 -23.61 10.61 -12.85
N GLU A 7 -23.77 9.30 -12.67
CA GLU A 7 -24.76 8.82 -11.72
C GLU A 7 -24.27 9.25 -10.32
N LEU A 8 -25.19 9.74 -9.50
CA LEU A 8 -24.86 10.21 -8.17
C LEU A 8 -24.33 8.99 -7.39
N LEU A 9 -23.08 9.02 -6.91
CA LEU A 9 -22.52 7.98 -6.05
C LEU A 9 -23.52 7.63 -4.95
N SER A 10 -23.72 6.32 -4.72
CA SER A 10 -24.63 5.92 -3.65
C SER A 10 -24.02 6.34 -2.29
N PRO A 11 -24.85 6.53 -1.25
CA PRO A 11 -24.35 6.81 0.09
C PRO A 11 -23.33 5.77 0.58
N ASP A 12 -23.49 4.50 0.16
CA ASP A 12 -22.59 3.41 0.52
C ASP A 12 -21.23 3.56 -0.19
N ASP A 13 -21.22 3.92 -1.48
CA ASP A 13 -19.99 4.17 -2.25
C ASP A 13 -19.20 5.36 -1.67
N LEU A 14 -19.89 6.40 -1.19
CA LEU A 14 -19.25 7.55 -0.54
C LEU A 14 -18.58 7.17 0.78
N VAL A 15 -19.19 6.26 1.54
CA VAL A 15 -18.61 5.75 2.79
C VAL A 15 -17.40 4.89 2.47
N LEU A 16 -17.52 3.98 1.50
CA LEU A 16 -16.45 3.10 1.06
C LEU A 16 -15.23 3.90 0.60
N PHE A 17 -15.44 4.83 -0.34
CA PHE A 17 -14.42 5.77 -0.82
C PHE A 17 -13.74 6.52 0.33
N GLY A 18 -14.52 6.96 1.33
CA GLY A 18 -14.02 7.67 2.50
C GLY A 18 -13.12 6.80 3.38
N VAL A 19 -13.48 5.53 3.60
CA VAL A 19 -12.69 4.57 4.38
C VAL A 19 -11.38 4.23 3.66
N GLU A 20 -11.44 3.93 2.37
CA GLU A 20 -10.27 3.59 1.55
C GLU A 20 -9.30 4.77 1.46
N SER A 21 -9.83 5.98 1.27
CA SER A 21 -9.03 7.22 1.32
C SER A 21 -8.34 7.42 2.67
N LEU A 22 -9.02 7.12 3.78
CA LEU A 22 -8.45 7.21 5.12
C LEU A 22 -7.32 6.18 5.32
N ILE A 23 -7.50 4.96 4.81
CA ILE A 23 -6.48 3.91 4.82
C ILE A 23 -5.26 4.36 4.02
N ALA A 24 -5.45 4.89 2.80
CA ALA A 24 -4.37 5.40 1.97
C ALA A 24 -3.56 6.50 2.69
N ILE A 25 -4.24 7.44 3.34
CA ILE A 25 -3.59 8.48 4.17
C ILE A 25 -2.81 7.85 5.33
N GLY A 26 -3.40 6.89 6.03
CA GLY A 26 -2.75 6.17 7.13
C GLY A 26 -1.46 5.47 6.69
N VAL A 27 -1.50 4.76 5.57
CA VAL A 27 -0.34 4.08 4.97
C VAL A 27 0.71 5.11 4.54
N PHE A 28 0.30 6.22 3.91
CA PHE A 28 1.21 7.29 3.52
C PHE A 28 1.96 7.88 4.73
N ILE A 29 1.25 8.18 5.82
CA ILE A 29 1.86 8.66 7.06
C ILE A 29 2.83 7.61 7.61
N ALA A 30 2.46 6.33 7.61
CA ALA A 30 3.33 5.25 8.07
C ALA A 30 4.62 5.14 7.22
N ILE A 31 4.54 5.31 5.90
CA ILE A 31 5.71 5.36 5.01
C ILE A 31 6.62 6.53 5.38
N VAL A 32 6.06 7.74 5.56
CA VAL A 32 6.83 8.92 5.94
C VAL A 32 7.56 8.69 7.25
N ILE A 33 6.88 8.15 8.27
CA ILE A 33 7.49 7.80 9.56
C ILE A 33 8.59 6.76 9.36
N ALA A 34 8.34 5.70 8.58
CA ALA A 34 9.33 4.65 8.33
C ALA A 34 10.60 5.20 7.64
N ILE A 35 10.45 6.13 6.70
CA ILE A 35 11.57 6.82 6.04
C ILE A 35 12.32 7.71 7.05
N LEU A 36 11.61 8.49 7.87
CA LEU A 36 12.23 9.35 8.88
C LEU A 36 13.03 8.53 9.91
N ILE A 37 12.48 7.39 10.35
CA ILE A 37 13.20 6.45 11.23
C ILE A 37 14.44 5.89 10.53
N HIS A 38 14.32 5.52 9.25
CA HIS A 38 15.47 5.02 8.47
C HIS A 38 16.61 6.03 8.40
N MET A 39 16.26 7.29 8.11
CA MET A 39 17.23 8.38 8.00
C MET A 39 17.88 8.71 9.36
N ARG A 40 17.10 8.64 10.45
CA ARG A 40 17.59 9.00 11.79
C ARG A 40 18.37 7.89 12.47
N TYR A 41 17.97 6.63 12.25
CA TYR A 41 18.54 5.44 12.90
C TYR A 41 18.93 4.37 11.86
N PRO A 42 19.90 4.65 10.97
CA PRO A 42 20.28 3.76 9.88
C PRO A 42 20.86 2.42 10.35
N THR A 43 21.46 2.39 11.55
CA THR A 43 22.00 1.15 12.14
C THR A 43 20.91 0.20 12.62
N LEU A 44 19.78 0.73 13.10
CA LEU A 44 18.61 -0.06 13.55
C LEU A 44 17.74 -0.53 12.37
N THR A 45 17.84 0.13 11.22
CA THR A 45 16.97 -0.07 10.04
C THR A 45 17.77 -0.54 8.82
N SER A 46 18.75 -1.41 9.04
CA SER A 46 19.74 -1.78 8.02
C SER A 46 19.23 -2.85 7.05
N LYS A 47 18.81 -4.00 7.56
CA LYS A 47 18.38 -5.18 6.78
C LYS A 47 16.86 -5.21 6.69
N GLY A 48 16.31 -5.49 5.51
CA GLY A 48 14.86 -5.62 5.28
C GLY A 48 14.04 -4.33 5.30
N TRP A 49 14.50 -3.25 5.95
CA TRP A 49 13.72 -2.01 6.10
C TRP A 49 13.36 -1.33 4.77
N ARG A 50 14.29 -1.30 3.82
CA ARG A 50 14.01 -0.77 2.47
C ARG A 50 12.94 -1.59 1.76
N THR A 51 12.99 -2.91 1.90
CA THR A 51 11.97 -3.81 1.35
C THR A 51 10.61 -3.56 1.97
N ILE A 52 10.54 -3.33 3.29
CA ILE A 52 9.31 -2.94 3.99
C ILE A 52 8.76 -1.64 3.41
N ILE A 53 9.59 -0.60 3.28
CA ILE A 53 9.13 0.69 2.73
C ILE A 53 8.60 0.51 1.30
N ILE A 54 9.30 -0.24 0.44
CA ILE A 54 8.83 -0.52 -0.92
C ILE A 54 7.49 -1.29 -0.88
N GLY A 55 7.37 -2.30 -0.03
CA GLY A 55 6.11 -3.04 0.17
C GLY A 55 4.97 -2.14 0.61
N MET A 56 5.23 -1.22 1.54
CA MET A 56 4.24 -0.22 1.97
C MET A 56 3.85 0.73 0.84
N VAL A 57 4.77 1.12 -0.05
CA VAL A 57 4.44 1.91 -1.24
C VAL A 57 3.50 1.15 -2.18
N PHE A 58 3.70 -0.15 -2.37
CA PHE A 58 2.77 -0.98 -3.14
C PHE A 58 1.39 -1.09 -2.48
N ILE A 59 1.34 -1.23 -1.15
CA ILE A 59 0.07 -1.22 -0.39
C ILE A 59 -0.63 0.14 -0.52
N LEU A 60 0.12 1.25 -0.51
CA LEU A 60 -0.45 2.57 -0.76
C LEU A 60 -1.06 2.68 -2.16
N LEU A 61 -0.37 2.15 -3.19
CA LEU A 61 -0.91 2.13 -4.56
C LEU A 61 -2.18 1.31 -4.65
N HIS A 62 -2.24 0.15 -4.00
CA HIS A 62 -3.45 -0.64 -3.83
C HIS A 62 -4.59 0.21 -3.27
N SER A 63 -4.42 0.85 -2.10
CA SER A 63 -5.48 1.68 -1.51
C SER A 63 -5.89 2.89 -2.38
N ILE A 64 -5.01 3.38 -3.26
CA ILE A 64 -5.35 4.41 -4.23
C ILE A 64 -6.19 3.84 -5.37
N PHE A 65 -5.88 2.63 -5.86
CA PHE A 65 -6.65 2.00 -6.93
C PHE A 65 -8.05 1.59 -6.47
N ASP A 66 -8.17 1.01 -5.29
CA ASP A 66 -9.43 0.68 -4.59
C ASP A 66 -10.31 1.95 -4.43
N ALA A 67 -9.74 3.05 -3.93
CA ALA A 67 -10.46 4.31 -3.83
C ALA A 67 -10.88 4.87 -5.21
N ILE A 68 -10.08 4.65 -6.25
CA ILE A 68 -10.40 5.11 -7.59
C ILE A 68 -11.49 4.22 -8.21
N ASP A 69 -11.44 2.90 -8.09
CA ASP A 69 -12.43 2.01 -8.72
C ASP A 69 -13.84 2.14 -8.13
N THR A 70 -13.95 2.62 -6.89
CA THR A 70 -15.22 3.05 -6.27
C THR A 70 -15.85 4.24 -7.00
N LEU A 71 -15.08 5.02 -7.77
CA LEU A 71 -15.62 6.05 -8.66
C LEU A 71 -16.13 5.37 -9.93
N GLN A 72 -17.44 5.46 -10.21
CA GLN A 72 -18.07 4.77 -11.34
C GLN A 72 -17.41 5.10 -12.70
N PHE A 73 -16.72 4.12 -13.27
CA PHE A 73 -16.06 4.19 -14.58
C PHE A 73 -16.66 3.20 -15.60
N ASP A 74 -16.18 3.24 -16.84
CA ASP A 74 -16.49 2.21 -17.83
C ASP A 74 -15.88 0.84 -17.47
N GLU A 75 -16.48 -0.24 -17.97
CA GLU A 75 -16.12 -1.63 -17.64
C GLU A 75 -14.62 -1.92 -17.84
N LEU A 76 -14.02 -1.42 -18.93
CA LEU A 76 -12.60 -1.63 -19.21
C LEU A 76 -11.71 -0.96 -18.17
N THR A 77 -12.04 0.27 -17.77
CA THR A 77 -11.31 0.98 -16.73
C THR A 77 -11.40 0.24 -15.39
N ILE A 78 -12.58 -0.26 -15.03
CA ILE A 78 -12.80 -1.04 -13.79
C ILE A 78 -11.96 -2.33 -13.81
N GLU A 79 -11.93 -3.09 -14.91
CA GLU A 79 -11.11 -4.30 -15.01
C GLU A 79 -9.61 -4.02 -14.85
N ILE A 80 -9.12 -2.92 -15.43
CA ILE A 80 -7.73 -2.51 -15.29
C ILE A 80 -7.42 -2.12 -13.83
N LEU A 81 -8.30 -1.34 -13.19
CA LEU A 81 -8.13 -0.93 -11.81
C LEU A 81 -8.14 -2.14 -10.87
N ASN A 82 -9.09 -3.06 -11.01
CA ASN A 82 -9.13 -4.31 -10.23
C ASN A 82 -7.86 -5.16 -10.37
N LEU A 83 -7.29 -5.24 -11.58
CA LEU A 83 -6.04 -5.95 -11.81
C LEU A 83 -4.86 -5.27 -11.12
N LEU A 84 -4.76 -3.94 -11.23
CA LEU A 84 -3.72 -3.14 -10.59
C LEU A 84 -3.85 -3.20 -9.07
N ASP A 85 -5.07 -3.10 -8.56
CA ASP A 85 -5.42 -3.24 -7.16
C ASP A 85 -4.91 -4.57 -6.58
N GLY A 86 -5.42 -5.70 -7.09
CA GLY A 86 -5.05 -7.01 -6.59
C GLY A 86 -3.56 -7.33 -6.76
N SER A 87 -2.95 -6.94 -7.87
CA SER A 87 -1.51 -7.20 -8.10
C SER A 87 -0.61 -6.37 -7.18
N THR A 88 -0.94 -5.09 -6.97
CA THR A 88 -0.16 -4.23 -6.08
C THR A 88 -0.29 -4.66 -4.63
N PHE A 89 -1.49 -5.10 -4.20
CA PHE A 89 -1.67 -5.68 -2.87
C PHE A 89 -0.81 -6.91 -2.64
N VAL A 90 -0.86 -7.89 -3.56
CA VAL A 90 -0.08 -9.13 -3.45
C VAL A 90 1.43 -8.86 -3.43
N VAL A 91 1.92 -8.02 -4.35
CA VAL A 91 3.35 -7.65 -4.39
C VAL A 91 3.75 -6.91 -3.13
N GLY A 92 2.91 -5.97 -2.66
CA GLY A 92 3.14 -5.22 -1.43
C GLY A 92 3.27 -6.11 -0.20
N LEU A 93 2.35 -7.07 -0.03
CA LEU A 93 2.40 -8.03 1.07
C LEU A 93 3.63 -8.94 1.01
N ILE A 94 4.00 -9.45 -0.17
CA ILE A 94 5.19 -10.29 -0.33
C ILE A 94 6.45 -9.52 0.06
N LEU A 95 6.61 -8.29 -0.42
CA LEU A 95 7.75 -7.43 -0.09
C LEU A 95 7.79 -7.07 1.40
N PHE A 96 6.62 -6.76 1.98
CA PHE A 96 6.51 -6.45 3.40
C PHE A 96 6.92 -7.65 4.26
N ALA A 97 6.35 -8.83 3.98
CA ALA A 97 6.67 -10.07 4.69
C ALA A 97 8.14 -10.46 4.51
N PHE A 98 8.68 -10.36 3.29
CA PHE A 98 10.09 -10.61 3.03
C PHE A 98 11.00 -9.61 3.77
N GLY A 99 10.60 -8.35 3.87
CA GLY A 99 11.29 -7.34 4.66
C GLY A 99 11.34 -7.69 6.15
N ILE A 100 10.22 -8.14 6.73
CA ILE A 100 10.16 -8.62 8.12
C ILE A 100 11.04 -9.86 8.31
N TYR A 101 10.98 -10.82 7.39
CA TYR A 101 11.82 -12.02 7.44
C TYR A 101 13.32 -11.65 7.51
N ASN A 102 13.78 -10.74 6.64
CA ASN A 102 15.18 -10.29 6.65
C ASN A 102 15.57 -9.57 7.95
N ILE A 103 14.64 -8.86 8.60
CA ILE A 103 14.89 -8.25 9.92
C ILE A 103 15.03 -9.35 10.98
N ALA A 104 14.15 -10.34 10.96
CA ALA A 104 14.17 -11.44 11.92
C ALA A 104 15.43 -12.30 11.79
N GLU A 105 15.82 -12.64 10.56
CA GLU A 105 17.04 -13.39 10.25
C GLU A 105 18.29 -12.62 10.71
N TYR A 106 18.39 -11.33 10.37
CA TYR A 106 19.49 -10.49 10.86
C TYR A 106 19.51 -10.41 12.40
N GLY A 107 18.33 -10.31 13.03
CA GLY A 107 18.20 -10.38 14.48
C GLY A 107 18.73 -11.69 15.06
N ALA A 108 18.36 -12.84 14.48
CA ALA A 108 18.85 -14.15 14.90
C ALA A 108 20.38 -14.26 14.80
N GLU A 109 20.97 -13.79 13.68
CA GLU A 109 22.43 -13.75 13.48
C GLU A 109 23.14 -12.96 14.60
N GLN A 110 22.58 -11.82 15.04
CA GLN A 110 23.17 -11.02 16.12
C GLN A 110 23.15 -11.75 17.48
N TRP A 111 22.28 -12.75 17.64
CA TRP A 111 22.15 -13.55 18.87
C TRP A 111 22.86 -14.91 18.75
N GLY A 112 23.51 -15.20 17.61
CA GLY A 112 24.24 -16.45 17.38
C GLY A 112 23.34 -17.68 17.24
N LEU A 113 22.09 -17.48 16.81
CA LEU A 113 21.12 -18.53 16.52
C LEU A 113 21.19 -18.99 15.06
#